data_AF-A0A529KJU9-F1
#
_entry.id   AF-A0A529KJU9-F1
#
_cell.length_a   1.000
_cell.length_b   1.000
_cell.length_c   1.000
_cell.angle_alpha   90.00
_cell.angle_beta   90.00
_cell.angle_gamma   90.00
#
_symmetry.space_group_name_H-M   'P 1'
#
loop_
_entity.id
_entity.type
_entity.pdbx_description
1 polymer ?
#
loop_
_entity_poly.entity_id
_entity_poly.type
_entity_poly.pdbx_seq_one_letter_code
_entity_poly.pdbx_strand_id
1 'polypeptide(L)' 'MLDIKWIRDNPKALVDALKKRSWSSDDAQSAVDDLIARDEARREHLTELQTRQ' A
#
# COMPACT_ATOMS: atom_id res chain seq x y z
N MET A 1 7.87 6.59 9.48
CA MET A 1 6.62 5.82 9.36
C MET A 1 5.92 6.36 8.12
N LEU A 2 5.69 5.54 7.09
CA LEU A 2 4.94 5.99 5.91
C LEU A 2 3.45 5.92 6.23
N ASP A 3 2.71 6.99 5.98
CA ASP A 3 1.26 7.01 6.15
C ASP A 3 0.61 6.10 5.11
N ILE A 4 0.32 4.85 5.51
CA ILE A 4 -0.33 3.85 4.64
C ILE A 4 -1.67 4.34 4.10
N LYS A 5 -2.37 5.20 4.86
CA LYS A 5 -3.56 5.90 4.40
C LYS A 5 -3.27 6.80 3.20
N TRP A 6 -2.18 7.57 3.25
CA TRP A 6 -1.77 8.45 2.16
C TRP A 6 -1.37 7.65 0.92
N ILE A 7 -0.70 6.51 1.10
CA ILE A 7 -0.33 5.60 0.00
C ILE A 7 -1.57 5.07 -0.71
N ARG A 8 -2.61 4.66 0.02
CA ARG A 8 -3.87 4.20 -0.57
C ARG A 8 -4.64 5.30 -1.27
N ASP A 9 -4.63 6.50 -0.69
CA ASP A 9 -5.31 7.67 -1.25
C ASP A 9 -4.57 8.20 -2.50
N ASN A 10 -3.24 7.98 -2.61
CA ASN A 10 -2.40 8.45 -3.72
C ASN A 10 -1.36 7.41 -4.20
N PRO A 11 -1.78 6.26 -4.74
CA PRO A 11 -0.85 5.18 -5.13
C PRO A 11 0.13 5.60 -6.23
N LYS A 12 -0.35 6.42 -7.18
CA LYS A 12 0.47 6.96 -8.28
C LYS A 12 1.63 7.83 -7.78
N ALA A 13 1.43 8.57 -6.70
CA ALA A 13 2.48 9.43 -6.14
C ALA A 13 3.64 8.61 -5.57
N LEU A 14 3.34 7.44 -4.99
CA LEU A 14 4.36 6.51 -4.51
C LEU A 14 5.09 5.85 -5.68
N VAL A 15 4.36 5.41 -6.71
CA VAL A 15 4.95 4.85 -7.93
C VAL A 15 5.89 5.85 -8.62
N ASP A 16 5.48 7.11 -8.75
CA ASP A 16 6.34 8.16 -9.32
C ASP A 16 7.56 8.48 -8.44
N ALA A 17 7.41 8.43 -7.12
CA ALA A 17 8.53 8.57 -6.19
C ALA A 17 9.51 7.39 -6.29
N LEU A 18 9.02 6.17 -6.50
CA LEU A 18 9.83 4.97 -6.73
C LEU A 18 10.56 5.04 -8.09
N LYS A 19 9.88 5.47 -9.15
CA LYS A 19 10.51 5.71 -10.47
C LYS A 19 11.65 6.73 -10.38
N LYS A 20 11.47 7.82 -9.61
CA LYS A 20 12.53 8.81 -9.34
C LYS A 20 13.73 8.23 -8.59
N ARG A 21 13.55 7.11 -7.89
CA ARG A 21 14.62 6.35 -7.22
C ARG A 21 15.23 5.26 -8.11
N SER A 22 15.05 5.37 -9.42
CA SER A 22 15.54 4.41 -10.42
C SER A 22 14.92 3.02 -10.33
N TRP A 23 13.72 2.89 -9.77
CA TRP A 23 12.94 1.66 -9.88
C TRP A 23 12.27 1.58 -11.24
N SER A 24 12.14 0.36 -11.76
CA SER A 24 11.37 0.14 -12.99
C SER A 24 9.89 0.47 -12.74
N SER A 25 9.17 0.90 -13.79
CA SER A 25 7.75 1.24 -13.64
C SER A 25 6.92 0.04 -13.19
N ASP A 26 7.25 -1.15 -13.70
CA ASP A 26 6.54 -2.38 -13.38
C ASP A 26 6.83 -2.85 -11.96
N ASP A 27 8.08 -2.82 -11.50
CA ASP A 27 8.43 -3.19 -10.12
C ASP A 27 7.82 -2.19 -9.11
N ALA A 28 7.84 -0.90 -9.44
CA ALA A 28 7.25 0.13 -8.60
C ALA A 28 5.73 -0.05 -8.48
N GLN A 29 5.04 -0.31 -9.59
CA GLN A 29 3.60 -0.56 -9.58
C GLN A 29 3.26 -1.82 -8.80
N SER A 30 3.96 -2.93 -9.09
CA SER A 30 3.78 -4.22 -8.41
C SER A 30 3.99 -4.11 -6.90
N ALA A 31 5.05 -3.41 -6.46
CA ALA A 31 5.32 -3.21 -5.04
C ALA A 31 4.25 -2.37 -4.32
N VAL A 32 3.66 -1.38 -5.00
CA VAL A 32 2.59 -0.55 -4.44
C VAL A 32 1.29 -1.35 -4.34
N ASP A 33 0.96 -2.12 -5.37
CA ASP A 33 -0.23 -2.95 -5.40
C ASP A 33 -0.17 -4.05 -4.31
N ASP A 34 0.99 -4.71 -4.18
CA ASP A 34 1.25 -5.69 -3.11
C ASP A 34 1.12 -5.07 -1.70
N LEU A 35 1.60 -3.84 -1.54
CA LEU A 35 1.52 -3.13 -0.27
C LEU A 35 0.06 -2.80 0.10
N ILE A 36 -0.74 -2.37 -0.88
CA ILE A 36 -2.16 -2.06 -0.67
C ILE A 36 -2.93 -3.33 -0.34
N ALA A 37 -2.72 -4.42 -1.08
CA ALA A 37 -3.37 -5.70 -0.82
C ALA A 37 -3.09 -6.22 0.60
N ARG A 38 -1.85 -6.10 1.07
CA ARG A 38 -1.48 -6.48 2.45
C ARG A 38 -2.13 -5.59 3.51
N ASP A 39 -2.27 -4.29 3.26
CA ASP A 39 -2.97 -3.38 4.18
C ASP A 39 -4.48 -3.69 4.25
N GLU A 40 -5.11 -4.02 3.12
CA GLU A 40 -6.51 -4.42 3.07
C GLU A 40 -6.75 -5.71 3.85
N ALA A 41 -5.95 -6.76 3.60
CA ALA A 41 -6.02 -8.02 4.34
C ALA A 41 -5.83 -7.81 5.86
N ARG A 42 -4.90 -6.92 6.23
CA ARG A 42 -4.68 -6.57 7.65
C ARG A 42 -5.89 -5.85 8.24
N ARG A 43 -6.56 -4.97 7.49
CA ARG A 43 -7.75 -4.26 7.97
C ARG A 43 -8.96 -5.17 8.10
N GLU A 44 -9.19 -6.07 7.14
CA GLU A 44 -10.22 -7.09 7.26
C GLU A 44 -9.99 -7.94 8.51
N HIS A 45 -8.75 -8.39 8.72
CA HIS A 45 -8.40 -9.18 9.90
C HIS A 45 -8.59 -8.41 11.21
N LEU A 46 -8.16 -7.14 11.27
CA LEU A 46 -8.38 -6.30 12.45
C LEU A 46 -9.86 -6.01 12.71
N THR A 47 -10.65 -5.82 11.65
CA THR A 47 -12.10 -5.59 11.75
C THR A 47 -12.79 -6.85 12.27
N GLU A 48 -12.40 -8.03 11.79
CA GLU A 48 -12.88 -9.32 12.28
C GLU A 48 -12.56 -9.51 13.77
N LEU A 49 -11.32 -9.22 14.19
CA LEU A 49 -10.90 -9.28 15.59
C LEU A 49 -11.69 -8.31 16.47
N GLN A 50 -11.91 -7.08 16.00
CA GLN A 50 -12.66 -6.06 16.74
C GLN A 50 -14.16 -6.41 16.86
N THR A 51 -14.74 -7.08 15.86
CA THR A 51 -16.14 -7.52 15.89
C THR A 51 -16.38 -8.67 16.88
N ARG A 52 -15.33 -9.42 17.22
CA ARG A 52 -15.39 -10.56 18.16
C ARG A 52 -15.13 -10.18 19.63
N GLN A 53 -14.92 -8.90 19.93
CA GLN A 53 -14.63 -8.38 21.27
C GLN A 53 -15.88 -7.75 21.90
#